data_AF-A0AAN9RC22-F1
#
_entry.id   AF-A0AAN9RC22-F1
#
_cell.length_a   1.000
_cell.length_b   1.000
_cell.length_c   1.000
_cell.angle_alpha   90.00
_cell.angle_beta   90.00
_cell.angle_gamma   90.00
#
_symmetry.space_group_name_H-M   'P 1'
#
loop_
_entity.id
_entity.type
_entity.pdbx_description
1 polymer ?
#
loop_
_entity_poly.entity_id
_entity_poly.type
_entity_poly.pdbx_seq_one_letter_code
_entity_poly.pdbx_strand_id
1 'polypeptide(L)'
;MAVTKSLSIFLFVAVSCAIAAQAAHFNVTNNCNFTVWAAAVPGGGARLNPNESWSIDVANGTTGGRIWGRTNCTFDNEGRGECLTGDCDGLLVCNNTYGTPPNTLVEFALNQYSNLDFYDISLVEGFNIPIQLNPTYNCSSVKCAADIIGECPTQLQVPGGCNNPCTVFNTTEYCCTSGATGCGPTDYSKFFKERCPDAYSYPMDDATSTFTCTGGSDYRVVFCP
;
A
#
# COMPACT_ATOMS: atom_id res chain seq x y z
N MET A 1 -36.55 67.21 -23.60
CA MET A 1 -36.07 66.44 -22.43
C MET A 1 -35.81 65.02 -22.88
N ALA A 2 -34.56 64.69 -23.19
CA ALA A 2 -34.16 63.34 -23.60
C ALA A 2 -33.64 62.60 -22.36
N VAL A 3 -34.28 61.48 -22.01
CA VAL A 3 -33.87 60.63 -20.89
C VAL A 3 -32.88 59.59 -21.42
N THR A 4 -31.60 59.77 -21.13
CA THR A 4 -30.57 58.77 -21.36
C THR A 4 -30.70 57.63 -20.35
N LYS A 5 -31.12 56.44 -20.79
CA LYS A 5 -31.09 55.22 -19.98
C LYS A 5 -29.65 54.70 -19.92
N SER A 6 -29.04 54.79 -18.75
CA SER A 6 -27.75 54.14 -18.46
C SER A 6 -27.99 52.64 -18.28
N LEU A 7 -27.36 51.82 -19.13
CA LEU A 7 -27.41 50.36 -19.04
C LEU A 7 -26.23 49.91 -18.16
N SER A 8 -26.46 49.67 -16.87
CA SER A 8 -25.46 49.11 -15.98
C SER A 8 -25.24 47.62 -16.31
N ILE A 9 -24.12 47.32 -16.95
CA ILE A 9 -23.63 45.95 -17.13
C ILE A 9 -23.00 45.51 -15.81
N PHE A 10 -23.73 44.71 -15.03
CA PHE A 10 -23.15 44.00 -13.88
C PHE A 10 -22.32 42.82 -14.39
N LEU A 11 -20.99 42.98 -14.37
CA LEU A 11 -20.06 41.90 -14.62
C LEU A 11 -20.05 40.97 -13.38
N PHE A 12 -20.81 39.88 -13.42
CA PHE A 12 -20.70 38.81 -12.42
C PHE A 12 -19.38 38.07 -12.66
N VAL A 13 -18.34 38.42 -11.91
CA VAL A 13 -17.12 37.61 -11.81
C VAL A 13 -17.50 36.36 -11.02
N ALA A 14 -17.75 35.25 -11.72
CA ALA A 14 -17.86 33.95 -11.09
C ALA A 14 -16.48 33.58 -10.53
N VAL A 15 -16.28 33.81 -9.23
CA VAL A 15 -15.12 33.29 -8.50
C VAL A 15 -15.33 31.79 -8.38
N SER A 16 -14.79 31.04 -9.34
CA SER A 16 -14.63 29.60 -9.23
C SER A 16 -13.64 29.32 -8.10
N CYS A 17 -14.18 29.05 -6.91
CA CYS A 17 -13.40 28.53 -5.80
C CYS A 17 -13.01 27.10 -6.17
N ALA A 18 -11.84 26.92 -6.79
CA ALA A 18 -11.25 25.61 -6.95
C ALA A 18 -10.90 25.11 -5.55
N ILE A 19 -11.73 24.23 -5.00
CA ILE A 19 -11.40 23.49 -3.79
C ILE A 19 -10.18 22.65 -4.18
N ALA A 20 -8.99 23.02 -3.70
CA ALA A 20 -7.82 22.18 -3.86
C ALA A 20 -8.15 20.84 -3.20
N ALA A 21 -8.22 19.77 -3.99
CA ALA A 21 -8.37 18.43 -3.45
C ALA A 21 -7.17 18.18 -2.55
N GLN A 22 -7.41 18.01 -1.24
CA GLN A 22 -6.36 17.61 -0.31
C GLN A 22 -5.93 16.19 -0.66
N ALA A 23 -4.63 16.00 -0.77
CA ALA A 23 -3.99 14.71 -1.03
C ALA A 23 -2.96 14.46 0.07
N ALA A 24 -2.87 13.20 0.51
CA ALA A 24 -1.78 12.75 1.37
C ALA A 24 -0.53 12.53 0.52
N HIS A 25 0.61 12.99 1.02
CA HIS A 25 1.90 12.75 0.39
C HIS A 25 2.53 11.47 0.94
N PHE A 26 2.83 10.51 0.06
CA PHE A 26 3.61 9.33 0.41
C PHE A 26 5.01 9.44 -0.18
N ASN A 27 6.02 9.40 0.68
CA ASN A 27 7.41 9.29 0.28
C ASN A 27 7.90 7.84 0.47
N VAL A 28 8.16 7.15 -0.63
CA VAL A 28 8.60 5.76 -0.66
C VAL A 28 10.11 5.70 -0.84
N THR A 29 10.84 5.25 0.17
CA THR A 29 12.30 5.15 0.16
C THR A 29 12.76 3.69 0.08
N ASN A 30 13.77 3.43 -0.76
CA ASN A 30 14.46 2.15 -0.78
C ASN A 30 15.73 2.20 0.09
N ASN A 31 15.70 1.61 1.29
CA ASN A 31 16.89 1.41 2.12
C ASN A 31 17.54 0.03 1.93
N CYS A 32 16.99 -0.81 1.05
CA CYS A 32 17.60 -2.10 0.74
C CYS A 32 18.95 -1.90 0.04
N ASN A 33 19.85 -2.87 0.19
CA ASN A 33 21.12 -2.90 -0.54
C ASN A 33 20.99 -3.39 -1.99
N PHE A 34 19.75 -3.55 -2.49
CA PHE A 34 19.41 -3.95 -3.84
C PHE A 34 18.34 -3.02 -4.43
N THR A 35 18.22 -3.02 -5.76
CA THR A 35 17.17 -2.26 -6.46
C THR A 35 15.79 -2.83 -6.15
N VAL A 36 14.86 -1.96 -5.79
CA VAL A 36 13.43 -2.27 -5.62
C VAL A 36 12.66 -1.53 -6.70
N TRP A 37 11.68 -2.19 -7.32
CA TRP A 37 10.72 -1.52 -8.18
C TRP A 37 9.47 -1.26 -7.36
N ALA A 38 9.41 -0.07 -6.75
CA ALA A 38 8.25 0.37 -6.00
C ALA A 38 7.01 0.35 -6.91
N ALA A 39 5.87 0.03 -6.31
CA ALA A 39 4.58 -0.03 -6.95
C ALA A 39 3.51 0.52 -6.02
N ALA A 40 2.51 1.18 -6.60
CA ALA A 40 1.38 1.70 -5.86
C ALA A 40 0.11 1.68 -6.70
N VAL A 41 -1.01 1.37 -6.08
CA VAL A 41 -2.35 1.55 -6.65
C VAL A 41 -3.19 2.31 -5.62
N PRO A 42 -3.59 3.57 -5.90
CA PRO A 42 -3.16 4.39 -7.03
C PRO A 42 -1.69 4.84 -6.90
N GLY A 43 -1.04 5.18 -8.02
CA GLY A 43 0.29 5.82 -8.03
C GLY A 43 1.21 5.34 -9.16
N GLY A 44 1.10 4.08 -9.57
CA GLY A 44 1.91 3.51 -10.65
C GLY A 44 3.11 2.72 -10.14
N GLY A 45 4.30 3.03 -10.63
CA GLY A 45 5.52 2.36 -10.16
C GLY A 45 6.79 3.08 -10.59
N ALA A 46 7.85 2.86 -9.84
CA ALA A 46 9.15 3.50 -10.02
C ALA A 46 10.29 2.54 -9.69
N ARG A 47 11.38 2.61 -10.45
CA ARG A 47 12.62 1.90 -10.12
C ARG A 47 13.39 2.73 -9.09
N LEU A 48 13.73 2.12 -7.95
CA LEU A 48 14.51 2.74 -6.88
C LEU A 48 15.79 1.95 -6.64
N ASN A 49 16.94 2.55 -6.95
CA ASN A 49 18.24 2.08 -6.46
C ASN A 49 18.33 2.26 -4.93
N PRO A 50 19.34 1.65 -4.28
CA PRO A 50 19.59 1.92 -2.86
C PRO A 50 19.69 3.42 -2.56
N ASN A 51 18.97 3.85 -1.53
CA ASN A 51 18.83 5.23 -1.06
C ASN A 51 18.05 6.19 -1.98
N GLU A 52 17.44 5.70 -3.06
CA GLU A 52 16.51 6.52 -3.86
C GLU A 52 15.12 6.56 -3.22
N SER A 53 14.34 7.58 -3.60
CA SER A 53 12.98 7.76 -3.14
C SER A 53 12.04 8.16 -4.27
N TRP A 54 10.76 7.85 -4.09
CA TRP A 54 9.68 8.20 -5.00
C TRP A 54 8.49 8.75 -4.22
N SER A 55 7.99 9.90 -4.67
CA SER A 55 6.83 10.55 -4.07
C SER A 55 5.57 10.28 -4.89
N ILE A 56 4.48 9.98 -4.20
CA ILE A 56 3.13 9.89 -4.77
C ILE A 56 2.17 10.73 -3.94
N ASP A 57 1.33 11.51 -4.62
CA ASP A 57 0.22 12.23 -4.00
C ASP A 57 -1.06 11.41 -4.20
N VAL A 58 -1.74 11.10 -3.10
CA VAL A 58 -2.95 10.27 -3.14
C VAL A 58 -4.13 11.06 -2.59
N ALA A 59 -5.20 11.17 -3.38
CA ALA A 59 -6.35 11.98 -3.04
C ALA A 59 -7.07 11.49 -1.77
N ASN A 60 -7.52 12.42 -0.94
CA ASN A 60 -8.43 12.11 0.16
C ASN A 60 -9.68 11.38 -0.36
N GLY A 61 -10.18 10.41 0.42
CA GLY A 61 -11.28 9.53 0.04
C GLY A 61 -10.85 8.27 -0.71
N THR A 62 -9.57 8.14 -1.11
CA THR A 62 -9.04 6.90 -1.69
C THR A 62 -9.25 5.72 -0.74
N THR A 63 -9.76 4.61 -1.27
CA THR A 63 -9.92 3.33 -0.56
C THR A 63 -9.21 2.22 -1.32
N GLY A 64 -8.83 1.15 -0.62
CA GLY A 64 -8.09 0.03 -1.22
C GLY A 64 -6.70 0.43 -1.74
N GLY A 65 -6.12 1.50 -1.18
CA GLY A 65 -4.79 1.94 -1.56
C GLY A 65 -3.74 0.91 -1.15
N ARG A 66 -2.79 0.61 -2.04
CA ARG A 66 -1.67 -0.31 -1.76
C ARG A 66 -0.36 0.28 -2.22
N ILE A 67 0.69 0.11 -1.43
CA ILE A 67 2.09 0.34 -1.80
C ILE A 67 2.88 -0.93 -1.48
N TRP A 68 3.70 -1.39 -2.43
CA TRP A 68 4.56 -2.56 -2.24
C TRP A 68 5.86 -2.42 -3.04
N GLY A 69 6.84 -3.26 -2.71
CA GLY A 69 8.09 -3.35 -3.43
C GLY A 69 8.16 -4.62 -4.28
N ARG A 70 8.70 -4.51 -5.49
CA ARG A 70 8.93 -5.63 -6.40
C ARG A 70 10.42 -5.93 -6.52
N THR A 71 10.76 -7.20 -6.66
CA THR A 71 12.16 -7.66 -6.71
C THR A 71 12.50 -8.32 -8.03
N ASN A 72 13.78 -8.21 -8.39
CA ASN A 72 14.39 -8.87 -9.55
C ASN A 72 13.59 -8.69 -10.84
N CYS A 73 13.25 -7.44 -11.17
CA CYS A 73 12.47 -7.12 -12.34
C CYS A 73 13.35 -6.84 -13.56
N THR A 74 12.81 -7.16 -14.73
CA THR A 74 13.36 -6.75 -16.03
C THR A 74 12.24 -6.13 -16.86
N PHE A 75 12.49 -4.94 -17.42
CA PHE A 75 11.54 -4.24 -18.29
C PHE A 75 12.23 -3.80 -19.59
N ASP A 76 11.47 -3.78 -20.68
CA ASP A 76 11.87 -3.15 -21.95
C ASP A 76 11.74 -1.62 -21.89
N ASN A 77 12.01 -0.95 -23.01
CA ASN A 77 11.98 0.52 -23.09
C ASN A 77 10.54 1.08 -23.00
N GLU A 78 9.55 0.24 -23.27
CA GLU A 78 8.13 0.53 -23.14
C GLU A 78 7.59 0.26 -21.72
N GLY A 79 8.45 -0.19 -20.81
CA GLY A 79 8.10 -0.48 -19.42
C GLY A 79 7.33 -1.79 -19.26
N ARG A 80 7.50 -2.76 -20.16
CA ARG A 80 6.88 -4.08 -20.11
C ARG A 80 7.91 -5.17 -19.82
N GLY A 81 7.53 -6.18 -19.06
CA GLY A 81 8.42 -7.26 -18.67
C GLY A 81 7.86 -8.07 -17.51
N GLU A 82 8.70 -8.39 -16.53
CA GLU A 82 8.31 -9.23 -15.39
C GLU A 82 9.13 -8.92 -14.14
N CYS A 83 8.54 -9.16 -12.97
CA CYS A 83 9.20 -9.19 -11.67
C CYS A 83 9.10 -10.58 -11.04
N LEU A 84 10.11 -10.98 -10.27
CA LEU A 84 10.09 -12.25 -9.54
C LEU A 84 9.00 -12.28 -8.46
N THR A 85 8.81 -11.15 -7.75
CA THR A 85 7.81 -11.01 -6.69
C THR A 85 7.05 -9.69 -6.86
N GLY A 86 5.74 -9.69 -6.62
CA GLY A 86 4.93 -8.46 -6.64
C GLY A 86 4.62 -7.92 -8.04
N ASP A 87 4.82 -8.71 -9.09
CA ASP A 87 4.55 -8.28 -10.47
C ASP A 87 3.10 -7.81 -10.67
N CYS A 88 2.89 -6.76 -11.45
CA CYS A 88 1.59 -6.15 -11.72
C CYS A 88 1.28 -6.15 -13.21
N ASP A 89 0.96 -7.33 -13.76
CA ASP A 89 0.69 -7.59 -15.18
C ASP A 89 1.87 -7.23 -16.11
N GLY A 90 3.10 -7.42 -15.61
CA GLY A 90 4.32 -7.16 -16.36
C GLY A 90 4.57 -5.69 -16.65
N LEU A 91 3.97 -4.76 -15.89
CA LEU A 91 4.11 -3.32 -16.11
C LEU A 91 5.07 -2.67 -15.11
N LEU A 92 5.98 -1.82 -15.58
CA LEU A 92 6.79 -0.97 -14.71
C LEU A 92 5.90 0.01 -13.92
N VAL A 93 4.92 0.61 -14.58
CA VAL A 93 3.93 1.52 -13.99
C VAL A 93 2.63 0.74 -13.85
N CYS A 94 2.35 0.23 -12.64
CA CYS A 94 1.14 -0.57 -12.38
C CYS A 94 -0.13 0.24 -12.70
N ASN A 95 -1.11 -0.39 -13.36
CA ASN A 95 -2.33 0.29 -13.81
C ASN A 95 -3.57 -0.38 -13.22
N ASN A 96 -3.93 -0.01 -11.99
CA ASN A 96 -5.09 -0.54 -11.26
C ASN A 96 -5.10 -2.08 -11.07
N THR A 97 -3.97 -2.74 -11.30
CA THR A 97 -3.75 -4.15 -10.95
C THR A 97 -2.82 -4.22 -9.74
N TYR A 98 -3.22 -4.98 -8.71
CA TYR A 98 -2.39 -5.26 -7.56
C TYR A 98 -1.29 -6.29 -7.88
N GLY A 99 -0.25 -6.34 -7.05
CA GLY A 99 0.88 -7.24 -7.27
C GLY A 99 0.51 -8.71 -7.07
N THR A 100 1.18 -9.59 -7.82
CA THR A 100 1.10 -11.04 -7.62
C THR A 100 1.87 -11.44 -6.35
N PRO A 101 1.27 -12.22 -5.42
CA PRO A 101 1.95 -12.74 -4.24
C PRO A 101 3.22 -13.57 -4.56
N PRO A 102 4.23 -13.61 -3.67
CA PRO A 102 4.26 -12.91 -2.40
C PRO A 102 4.65 -11.44 -2.56
N ASN A 103 3.98 -10.56 -1.82
CA ASN A 103 4.39 -9.17 -1.68
C ASN A 103 3.99 -8.62 -0.31
N THR A 104 4.93 -7.95 0.35
CA THR A 104 4.65 -7.26 1.62
C THR A 104 3.92 -5.96 1.29
N LEU A 105 2.72 -5.78 1.84
CA LEU A 105 1.88 -4.63 1.53
C LEU A 105 1.92 -3.58 2.63
N VAL A 106 1.90 -2.32 2.23
CA VAL A 106 1.24 -1.25 2.99
C VAL A 106 -0.14 -1.05 2.37
N GLU A 107 -1.20 -1.20 3.16
CA GLU A 107 -2.57 -0.92 2.74
C GLU A 107 -3.07 0.37 3.43
N PHE A 108 -3.92 1.14 2.75
CA PHE A 108 -4.45 2.37 3.29
C PHE A 108 -5.81 2.79 2.71
N ALA A 109 -6.56 3.55 3.50
CA ALA A 109 -7.76 4.27 3.09
C ALA A 109 -7.79 5.65 3.75
N LEU A 110 -7.87 6.71 2.94
CA LEU A 110 -7.61 8.09 3.39
C LEU A 110 -8.90 8.87 3.64
N ASN A 111 -8.95 9.63 4.72
CA ASN A 111 -10.05 10.52 5.11
C ASN A 111 -11.42 9.83 5.08
N GLN A 112 -11.51 8.71 5.80
CA GLN A 112 -12.67 7.84 5.89
C GLN A 112 -13.56 8.25 7.07
N TYR A 113 -14.13 7.28 7.77
CA TYR A 113 -14.99 7.51 8.93
C TYR A 113 -14.28 8.41 9.97
N SER A 114 -15.01 9.42 10.47
CA SER A 114 -14.52 10.39 11.46
C SER A 114 -13.29 11.21 11.02
N ASN A 115 -13.10 11.41 9.71
CA ASN A 115 -11.91 12.06 9.13
C ASN A 115 -10.61 11.38 9.56
N LEU A 116 -10.62 10.05 9.62
CA LEU A 116 -9.44 9.25 9.93
C LEU A 116 -8.91 8.60 8.65
N ASP A 117 -7.60 8.58 8.55
CA ASP A 117 -6.89 7.67 7.67
C ASP A 117 -6.77 6.32 8.39
N PHE A 118 -6.99 5.23 7.66
CA PHE A 118 -6.75 3.85 8.10
C PHE A 118 -5.58 3.31 7.32
N TYR A 119 -4.67 2.62 8.00
CA TYR A 119 -3.51 2.01 7.37
C TYR A 119 -3.02 0.79 8.14
N ASP A 120 -2.29 -0.06 7.44
CA ASP A 120 -1.70 -1.26 7.99
C ASP A 120 -0.53 -1.75 7.13
N ILE A 121 0.20 -2.71 7.69
CA ILE A 121 1.06 -3.61 6.90
C ILE A 121 0.33 -4.95 6.82
N SER A 122 0.30 -5.55 5.63
CA SER A 122 -0.41 -6.81 5.41
C SER A 122 0.51 -7.87 4.82
N LEU A 123 0.47 -9.05 5.44
CA LEU A 123 1.15 -10.28 5.03
C LEU A 123 0.15 -11.35 4.56
N VAL A 124 -1.11 -10.94 4.33
CA VAL A 124 -2.17 -11.82 3.78
C VAL A 124 -1.83 -12.24 2.34
N GLU A 125 -1.08 -11.41 1.62
CA GLU A 125 -0.51 -11.69 0.31
C GLU A 125 0.97 -12.10 0.38
N GLY A 126 1.44 -12.53 1.55
CA GLY A 126 2.81 -13.02 1.78
C GLY A 126 3.82 -11.92 2.10
N PHE A 127 5.10 -12.27 2.01
CA PHE A 127 6.23 -11.41 2.34
C PHE A 127 7.35 -11.55 1.31
N ASN A 128 7.94 -10.43 0.90
CA ASN A 128 9.12 -10.42 0.04
C ASN A 128 10.18 -9.39 0.48
N ILE A 129 9.77 -8.22 0.96
CA ILE A 129 10.67 -7.15 1.39
C ILE A 129 10.21 -6.65 2.77
N PRO A 130 11.13 -6.47 3.73
CA PRO A 130 10.86 -5.74 4.97
C PRO A 130 10.29 -4.35 4.71
N ILE A 131 9.26 -3.92 5.44
CA ILE A 131 8.63 -2.61 5.23
C ILE A 131 8.32 -1.91 6.54
N GLN A 132 8.36 -0.58 6.52
CA GLN A 132 7.88 0.27 7.59
C GLN A 132 7.06 1.41 7.00
N LEU A 133 5.96 1.75 7.67
CA LEU A 133 5.17 2.95 7.41
C LEU A 133 5.25 3.88 8.63
N ASN A 134 5.65 5.12 8.39
CA ASN A 134 5.69 6.17 9.40
C ASN A 134 4.79 7.33 8.96
N PRO A 135 3.70 7.61 9.70
CA PRO A 135 2.99 8.87 9.55
C PRO A 135 3.89 10.05 9.94
N THR A 136 3.73 11.22 9.31
CA THR A 136 4.48 12.44 9.67
C THR A 136 3.96 13.12 10.93
N TYR A 137 2.70 12.86 11.30
CA TYR A 137 2.10 13.28 12.56
C TYR A 137 2.31 12.23 13.67
N ASN A 138 2.04 12.58 14.93
CA ASN A 138 2.21 11.72 16.13
C ASN A 138 1.23 10.53 16.20
N CYS A 139 1.15 9.75 15.12
CA CYS A 139 0.41 8.50 15.01
C CYS A 139 1.38 7.30 15.09
N SER A 140 0.84 6.10 15.29
CA SER A 140 1.65 4.89 15.40
C SER A 140 2.43 4.61 14.12
N SER A 141 3.74 4.40 14.25
CA SER A 141 4.54 3.83 13.17
C SER A 141 4.43 2.31 13.23
N VAL A 142 4.30 1.67 12.07
CA VAL A 142 4.13 0.21 11.95
C VAL A 142 5.25 -0.38 11.12
N LYS A 143 5.73 -1.57 11.50
CA LYS A 143 6.83 -2.22 10.78
C LYS A 143 6.72 -3.73 10.72
N CYS A 144 7.25 -4.29 9.65
CA CYS A 144 7.55 -5.70 9.52
C CYS A 144 8.96 -5.86 8.94
N ALA A 145 9.93 -6.17 9.81
CA ALA A 145 11.35 -6.21 9.46
C ALA A 145 12.11 -7.45 9.95
N ALA A 146 11.37 -8.51 10.31
CA ALA A 146 11.96 -9.80 10.65
C ALA A 146 12.49 -10.53 9.39
N ASP A 147 13.37 -11.50 9.60
CA ASP A 147 13.86 -12.39 8.54
C ASP A 147 12.82 -13.48 8.19
N ILE A 148 11.68 -13.06 7.65
CA ILE A 148 10.61 -13.98 7.26
C ILE A 148 11.04 -14.90 6.13
N ILE A 149 11.91 -14.45 5.21
CA ILE A 149 12.38 -15.29 4.10
C ILE A 149 13.29 -16.40 4.62
N GLY A 150 14.27 -16.08 5.46
CA GLY A 150 15.20 -17.05 6.03
C GLY A 150 14.53 -18.07 6.94
N GLU A 151 13.41 -17.69 7.57
CA GLU A 151 12.69 -18.54 8.53
C GLU A 151 11.38 -19.13 7.97
N CYS A 152 11.07 -18.88 6.70
CA CYS A 152 9.79 -19.25 6.09
C CYS A 152 9.52 -20.76 6.22
N PRO A 153 8.32 -21.21 6.64
CA PRO A 153 7.95 -22.62 6.64
C PRO A 153 8.09 -23.23 5.25
N THR A 154 8.62 -24.44 5.14
CA THR A 154 8.92 -25.09 3.85
C THR A 154 7.71 -25.13 2.90
N GLN A 155 6.49 -25.24 3.43
CA GLN A 155 5.25 -25.27 2.65
C GLN A 155 4.90 -23.92 2.00
N LEU A 156 5.46 -22.82 2.53
CA LEU A 156 5.17 -21.44 2.10
C LEU A 156 6.32 -20.81 1.32
N GLN A 157 7.49 -21.46 1.30
CA GLN A 157 8.69 -20.97 0.64
C GLN A 157 8.52 -20.88 -0.88
N VAL A 158 8.90 -19.74 -1.44
CA VAL A 158 9.02 -19.52 -2.89
C VAL A 158 10.27 -18.68 -3.19
N PRO A 159 10.77 -18.67 -4.43
CA PRO A 159 11.90 -17.81 -4.79
C PRO A 159 11.62 -16.33 -4.45
N GLY A 160 12.49 -15.74 -3.63
CA GLY A 160 12.42 -14.32 -3.27
C GLY A 160 11.36 -13.94 -2.23
N GLY A 161 10.66 -14.91 -1.62
CA GLY A 161 9.61 -14.59 -0.64
C GLY A 161 9.06 -15.77 0.15
N CYS A 162 8.03 -15.47 0.94
CA CYS A 162 7.26 -16.42 1.73
C CYS A 162 5.77 -16.15 1.49
N ASN A 163 5.04 -17.10 0.89
CA ASN A 163 3.62 -16.94 0.64
C ASN A 163 2.81 -17.04 1.93
N ASN A 164 1.64 -16.40 1.96
CA ASN A 164 0.65 -16.67 2.99
C ASN A 164 -0.01 -18.05 2.75
N PRO A 165 -0.44 -18.78 3.79
CA PRO A 165 -1.19 -20.03 3.61
C PRO A 165 -2.46 -19.89 2.76
N CYS A 166 -3.12 -18.74 2.73
CA CYS A 166 -4.27 -18.54 1.83
C CYS A 166 -3.84 -18.68 0.35
N THR A 167 -2.74 -18.02 -0.03
CA THR A 167 -2.17 -18.10 -1.38
C THR A 167 -1.81 -19.52 -1.78
N VAL A 168 -1.26 -20.31 -0.85
CA VAL A 168 -0.77 -21.67 -1.14
C VAL A 168 -1.90 -22.70 -1.16
N PHE A 169 -2.75 -22.69 -0.12
CA PHE A 169 -3.71 -23.77 0.10
C PHE A 169 -5.12 -23.42 -0.41
N ASN A 170 -5.44 -22.15 -0.56
CA ASN A 170 -6.72 -21.65 -1.07
C ASN A 170 -7.95 -22.31 -0.39
N THR A 171 -7.89 -22.44 0.94
CA THR A 171 -8.98 -23.02 1.75
C THR A 171 -9.70 -21.95 2.55
N THR A 172 -10.95 -22.23 2.89
CA THR A 172 -11.78 -21.38 3.76
C THR A 172 -11.13 -21.09 5.11
N GLU A 173 -10.31 -22.01 5.64
CA GLU A 173 -9.58 -21.85 6.90
C GLU A 173 -8.57 -20.68 6.84
N TYR A 174 -7.81 -20.59 5.75
CA TYR A 174 -6.75 -19.58 5.61
C TYR A 174 -7.22 -18.30 4.92
N CYS A 175 -8.15 -18.42 3.98
CA CYS A 175 -8.64 -17.30 3.17
C CYS A 175 -9.90 -16.65 3.75
N CYS A 176 -10.52 -17.26 4.77
CA CYS A 176 -11.68 -16.70 5.46
C CYS A 176 -12.86 -16.36 4.52
N THR A 177 -13.01 -17.12 3.43
CA THR A 177 -14.13 -16.99 2.49
C THR A 177 -15.45 -17.40 3.13
N SER A 178 -16.57 -16.93 2.56
CA SER A 178 -17.92 -17.20 3.07
C SER A 178 -18.15 -18.68 3.38
N GLY A 179 -18.56 -18.99 4.62
CA GLY A 179 -18.77 -20.37 5.10
C GLY A 179 -17.80 -20.80 6.20
N ALA A 180 -16.77 -20.00 6.52
CA ALA A 180 -15.91 -20.23 7.67
C ALA A 180 -16.69 -20.01 8.98
N THR A 181 -17.08 -21.08 9.69
CA THR A 181 -17.36 -20.96 11.13
C THR A 181 -16.04 -20.77 11.86
N GLY A 182 -15.69 -19.50 12.12
CA GLY A 182 -14.46 -19.13 12.83
C GLY A 182 -13.26 -19.01 11.90
N CYS A 183 -13.12 -17.87 11.23
CA CYS A 183 -11.82 -17.43 10.72
C CYS A 183 -11.00 -16.93 11.93
N GLY A 184 -9.76 -17.39 12.05
CA GLY A 184 -8.91 -17.03 13.17
C GLY A 184 -7.45 -17.44 12.95
N PRO A 185 -6.61 -17.27 13.99
CA PRO A 185 -5.20 -17.60 13.90
C PRO A 185 -4.95 -19.10 13.63
N THR A 186 -4.09 -19.39 12.67
CA THR A 186 -3.57 -20.73 12.37
C THR A 186 -2.09 -20.79 12.72
N ASP A 187 -1.47 -21.97 12.69
CA ASP A 187 -0.03 -22.07 12.96
C ASP A 187 0.81 -21.30 11.92
N TYR A 188 0.34 -21.26 10.66
CA TYR A 188 0.98 -20.46 9.62
C TYR A 188 0.78 -18.95 9.80
N SER A 189 -0.41 -18.48 10.19
CA SER A 189 -0.58 -17.04 10.44
C SER A 189 0.16 -16.58 11.70
N LYS A 190 0.21 -17.41 12.76
CA LYS A 190 1.03 -17.15 13.95
C LYS A 190 2.51 -17.01 13.61
N PHE A 191 3.05 -17.80 12.68
CA PHE A 191 4.42 -17.65 12.20
C PHE A 191 4.72 -16.20 11.74
N PHE A 192 3.83 -15.62 10.93
CA PHE A 192 3.94 -14.24 10.48
C PHE A 192 3.72 -13.24 11.63
N LYS A 193 2.69 -13.47 12.45
CA LYS A 193 2.30 -12.55 13.53
C LYS A 193 3.35 -12.41 14.63
N GLU A 194 4.00 -13.51 15.00
CA GLU A 194 5.09 -13.51 15.98
C GLU A 194 6.31 -12.71 15.50
N ARG A 195 6.55 -12.69 14.19
CA ARG A 195 7.67 -11.97 13.55
C ARG A 195 7.35 -10.52 13.26
N CYS A 196 6.10 -10.23 12.91
CA CYS A 196 5.61 -8.90 12.60
C CYS A 196 4.28 -8.63 13.35
N PRO A 197 4.35 -8.29 14.64
CA PRO A 197 3.16 -8.11 15.48
C PRO A 197 2.21 -7.00 15.01
N ASP A 198 2.74 -5.99 14.32
CA ASP A 198 1.95 -4.87 13.79
C ASP A 198 1.20 -5.23 12.49
N ALA A 199 1.52 -6.35 11.84
CA ALA A 199 1.00 -6.65 10.52
C ALA A 199 -0.21 -7.60 10.56
N TYR A 200 -1.11 -7.47 9.58
CA TYR A 200 -2.12 -8.49 9.31
C TYR A 200 -1.43 -9.78 8.91
N SER A 201 -1.72 -10.85 9.64
CA SER A 201 -1.19 -12.19 9.34
C SER A 201 -2.22 -13.12 8.68
N TYR A 202 -3.50 -12.77 8.78
CA TYR A 202 -4.65 -13.44 8.15
C TYR A 202 -5.80 -12.42 7.94
N PRO A 203 -6.82 -12.72 7.12
CA PRO A 203 -7.80 -11.72 6.67
C PRO A 203 -8.66 -11.01 7.74
N MET A 204 -8.81 -11.58 8.94
CA MET A 204 -9.61 -10.99 10.03
C MET A 204 -8.76 -10.65 11.27
N ASP A 205 -7.50 -10.23 11.05
CA ASP A 205 -6.54 -9.85 12.10
C ASP A 205 -6.67 -8.37 12.52
N ASP A 206 -7.89 -7.81 12.49
CA ASP A 206 -8.13 -6.36 12.63
C ASP A 206 -7.72 -5.82 14.00
N ALA A 207 -8.02 -6.58 15.05
CA ALA A 207 -7.89 -6.13 16.45
C ALA A 207 -6.47 -5.69 16.85
N THR A 208 -5.45 -6.15 16.12
CA THR A 208 -4.03 -5.85 16.42
C THR A 208 -3.25 -5.28 15.23
N SER A 209 -3.93 -5.04 14.10
CA SER A 209 -3.25 -4.72 12.84
C SER A 209 -3.83 -3.49 12.14
N THR A 210 -5.01 -3.00 12.54
CA THR A 210 -5.56 -1.74 12.03
C THR A 210 -5.01 -0.55 12.80
N PHE A 211 -4.42 0.41 12.09
CA PHE A 211 -3.95 1.66 12.67
C PHE A 211 -4.67 2.84 12.05
N THR A 212 -4.73 3.95 12.80
CA THR A 212 -5.38 5.17 12.35
C THR A 212 -4.49 6.40 12.54
N CYS A 213 -4.75 7.41 11.73
CA CYS A 213 -4.21 8.75 11.90
C CYS A 213 -5.26 9.78 11.51
N THR A 214 -5.07 11.03 11.92
CA THR A 214 -5.95 12.12 11.49
C THR A 214 -5.83 12.32 9.98
N GLY A 215 -6.97 12.48 9.30
CA GLY A 215 -7.04 12.74 7.87
C GLY A 215 -6.19 13.94 7.45
N GLY A 216 -5.55 13.82 6.29
CA GLY A 216 -4.59 14.81 5.80
C GLY A 216 -3.17 14.62 6.34
N SER A 217 -2.87 13.43 6.87
CA SER A 217 -1.50 13.06 7.23
C SER A 217 -0.66 12.73 6.01
N ASP A 218 0.64 13.01 6.09
CA ASP A 218 1.61 12.50 5.13
C ASP A 218 2.28 11.23 5.69
N TYR A 219 2.90 10.46 4.81
CA TYR A 219 3.42 9.15 5.12
C TYR A 219 4.80 8.92 4.51
N ARG A 220 5.64 8.20 5.24
CA ARG A 220 6.91 7.68 4.74
C ARG A 220 6.88 6.16 4.75
N VAL A 221 6.98 5.56 3.57
CA VAL A 221 7.14 4.11 3.39
C VAL A 221 8.62 3.82 3.18
N VAL A 222 9.16 2.83 3.88
CA VAL A 222 10.58 2.45 3.78
C VAL A 222 10.69 0.97 3.54
N PHE A 223 11.30 0.59 2.42
CA PHE A 223 11.74 -0.78 2.17
C PHE A 223 13.08 -1.03 2.87
N CYS A 224 13.22 -2.15 3.57
CA CYS A 224 14.37 -2.48 4.42
C CYS A 224 14.68 -1.39 5.47
N PRO A 225 13.73 -1.10 6.37
CA PRO A 225 13.89 -0.09 7.42
C PRO A 225 15.04 -0.37 8.39
#